data_AF-K2Q174-F1
#
_entry.id   AF-K2Q174-F1
#
_cell.length_a   1.000
_cell.length_b   1.000
_cell.length_c   1.000
_cell.angle_alpha   90.00
_cell.angle_beta   90.00
_cell.angle_gamma   90.00
#
_symmetry.space_group_name_H-M   'P 1'
#
loop_
_entity.id
_entity.type
_entity.pdbx_description
1 polymer ?
#
loop_
_entity_poly.entity_id
_entity_poly.type
_entity_poly.pdbx_seq_one_letter_code
_entity_poly.pdbx_strand_id
1 'polypeptide(L)' 'MKAKRQSTVEPVFGTLTQFMGLRKINTIGIKQANKCMQLAAIAYNLKKYLKFIENQTL' A
#
# COMPACT_ATOMS: atom_id res chain seq x y z
N MET A 1 7.62 -16.59 13.59
CA MET A 1 6.21 -16.18 13.78
C MET A 1 6.07 -14.72 13.36
N LYS A 2 5.10 -14.37 12.50
CA LYS A 2 4.84 -12.97 12.13
C LYS A 2 4.33 -12.20 13.35
N ALA A 3 4.72 -10.93 13.48
CA ALA A 3 4.21 -10.08 14.57
C ALA A 3 2.68 -9.94 14.43
N LYS A 4 1.95 -9.90 15.56
CA LYS A 4 0.47 -9.88 15.59
C LYS A 4 -0.16 -8.80 14.68
N ARG A 5 0.52 -7.66 14.48
CA ARG A 5 0.11 -6.60 13.53
C ARG A 5 0.38 -6.94 12.06
N GLN A 6 1.44 -7.68 11.74
CA GLN A 6 1.72 -8.15 10.38
C GLN A 6 0.75 -9.24 9.92
N SER A 7 0.07 -9.90 10.87
CA SER A 7 -0.93 -10.94 10.57
C SER A 7 -2.33 -10.37 10.31
N THR A 8 -2.65 -9.19 10.83
CA THR A 8 -3.98 -8.55 10.68
C THR A 8 -3.99 -7.41 9.66
N VAL A 9 -2.83 -6.82 9.38
CA VAL A 9 -2.68 -5.78 8.35
C VAL A 9 -2.23 -6.45 7.06
N GLU A 10 -3.08 -6.38 6.04
CA GLU A 10 -2.74 -6.81 4.68
C GLU A 10 -1.37 -6.24 4.26
N PRO A 11 -0.50 -7.04 3.61
CA PRO A 11 0.82 -6.58 3.23
C PRO A 11 0.71 -5.52 2.12
N VAL A 12 0.68 -4.23 2.49
CA VAL A 12 0.50 -3.10 1.55
C VAL A 12 1.44 -3.23 0.36
N PHE A 13 2.74 -3.46 0.58
CA PHE A 13 3.70 -3.66 -0.50
C PHE A 13 3.42 -4.90 -1.36
N GLY A 14 2.93 -5.99 -0.76
CA GLY A 14 2.52 -7.19 -1.50
C GLY A 14 1.34 -6.88 -2.41
N THR A 15 0.30 -6.24 -1.88
CA THR A 15 -0.87 -5.82 -2.66
C THR A 15 -0.49 -4.87 -3.78
N LEU A 16 0.37 -3.90 -3.50
CA LEU A 16 0.84 -2.94 -4.48
C LEU A 16 1.57 -3.62 -5.64
N THR A 17 2.48 -4.55 -5.34
CA THR A 17 3.30 -5.24 -6.36
C THR A 17 2.54 -6.31 -7.12
N GLN A 18 1.67 -7.08 -6.47
CA GLN A 18 0.96 -8.20 -7.11
C GLN A 18 -0.35 -7.79 -7.79
N PHE A 19 -1.08 -6.82 -7.25
CA PHE A 19 -2.43 -6.49 -7.73
C PHE A 19 -2.57 -5.06 -8.26
N MET A 20 -1.70 -4.12 -7.85
CA MET A 20 -1.79 -2.71 -8.27
C MET A 20 -0.70 -2.30 -9.27
N GLY A 21 -0.07 -3.28 -9.95
CA GLY A 21 0.87 -3.03 -11.05
C GLY A 21 2.23 -2.46 -10.65
N LEU A 22 2.57 -2.38 -9.36
CA LEU A 22 3.87 -1.83 -8.90
C LEU A 22 5.03 -2.84 -8.91
N ARG A 23 4.87 -3.98 -9.60
CA ARG A 23 5.97 -4.94 -9.82
C ARG A 23 7.11 -4.33 -10.63
N LYS A 24 6.81 -3.42 -11.56
CA LYS A 24 7.81 -2.72 -12.38
C LYS A 24 7.53 -1.22 -12.35
N ILE A 25 8.51 -0.44 -11.89
CA ILE A 25 8.44 1.02 -11.82
C ILE A 25 9.44 1.58 -12.83
N ASN A 26 8.95 2.29 -13.84
CA ASN A 26 9.76 2.83 -14.94
C ASN A 26 10.39 4.17 -14.58
N THR A 27 11.14 4.21 -13.47
CA THR A 27 11.86 5.40 -13.01
C THR A 27 13.37 5.14 -13.01
N ILE A 28 14.15 6.17 -13.34
CA ILE A 28 15.61 6.09 -13.28
C ILE A 28 16.06 6.11 -11.81
N GLY A 29 16.70 5.03 -11.37
CA GLY A 29 17.30 4.91 -10.04
C GLY A 29 16.35 4.47 -8.91
N ILE A 30 16.92 3.77 -7.93
CA ILE A 30 16.17 3.17 -6.81
C ILE A 30 15.51 4.21 -5.89
N LYS A 31 16.12 5.39 -5.74
CA LYS A 31 15.58 6.48 -4.91
C LYS A 31 14.23 6.96 -5.44
N GLN A 32 14.11 7.13 -6.77
CA GLN A 32 12.87 7.57 -7.40
C GLN A 32 11.82 6.47 -7.39
N ALA A 33 12.22 5.21 -7.62
CA ALA A 33 11.33 4.06 -7.52
C ALA A 33 10.74 3.93 -6.11
N ASN A 34 11.56 4.14 -5.08
CA ASN A 34 11.13 4.14 -3.69
C ASN A 34 10.12 5.27 -3.40
N LYS A 35 10.35 6.49 -3.93
CA LYS A 35 9.39 7.60 -3.82
C LYS A 35 8.02 7.24 -4.40
N CYS A 36 7.99 6.66 -5.60
CA CYS A 36 6.74 6.21 -6.23
C CYS A 36 6.04 5.11 -5.41
N MET A 37 6.80 4.14 -4.90
CA MET A 37 6.26 3.06 -4.07
C MET A 37 5.65 3.60 -2.77
N GLN A 38 6.32 4.53 -2.09
CA GLN A 38 5.81 5.15 -0.85
C GLN A 38 4.55 5.99 -1.11
N LEU A 39 4.52 6.76 -2.19
CA LEU A 39 3.33 7.52 -2.58
C LEU A 39 2.13 6.60 -2.80
N ALA A 40 2.31 5.49 -3.52
CA ALA A 40 1.24 4.53 -3.75
C ALA A 40 0.78 3.83 -2.46
N ALA A 41 1.69 3.55 -1.53
CA ALA A 41 1.35 2.98 -0.23
C ALA A 41 0.51 3.94 0.62
N ILE A 42 0.85 5.23 0.63
CA ILE A 42 0.05 6.27 1.30
C ILE A 42 -1.34 6.35 0.66
N ALA A 43 -1.43 6.41 -0.66
CA ALA A 43 -2.72 6.47 -1.37
C ALA A 43 -3.60 5.24 -1.09
N TYR A 44 -3.02 4.05 -1.06
CA TYR A 44 -3.73 2.81 -0.71
C TYR A 44 -4.30 2.87 0.72
N ASN A 45 -3.48 3.31 1.67
CA ASN A 45 -3.90 3.45 3.07
C ASN A 45 -4.99 4.51 3.24
N LEU A 46 -4.88 5.66 2.56
CA LEU A 46 -5.91 6.70 2.56
C LEU A 46 -7.24 6.19 2.01
N LYS A 47 -7.23 5.49 0.87
CA LYS A 47 -8.44 4.87 0.31
C LYS A 47 -9.10 3.89 1.28
N LYS A 48 -8.29 3.08 1.99
CA LYS A 48 -8.79 2.14 2.99
C LYS A 48 -9.39 2.87 4.21
N TYR A 49 -8.76 3.95 4.65
CA TYR A 49 -9.26 4.77 5.75
C TYR A 49 -10.58 5.47 5.41
N LEU A 50 -10.73 6.01 4.19
CA LEU A 50 -11.99 6.60 3.74
C LEU A 50 -13.14 5.58 3.73
N LYS A 51 -12.90 4.37 3.22
CA LYS A 51 -13.89 3.28 3.29
C LYS A 51 -14.25 2.88 4.72
N PHE A 52 -13.27 2.93 5.63
CA PHE A 52 -13.52 2.65 7.04
C PHE A 52 -14.45 3.70 7.67
N ILE A 53 -14.23 4.98 7.40
CA ILE A 53 -15.09 6.07 7.88
C ILE A 53 -16.51 5.93 7.31
N GLU A 54 -16.64 5.66 6.01
CA GLU A 54 -17.93 5.44 5.34
C GLU A 54 -18.72 4.30 6.02
N ASN A 55 -18.06 3.17 6.31
CA ASN A 55 -18.69 2.03 6.97
C ASN A 55 -19.00 2.25 8.47
N GLN A 56 -18.39 3.26 9.10
CA GLN A 56 -18.67 3.63 10.50
C GLN A 56 -19.81 4.65 10.65
N THR A 57 -20.13 5.38 9.58
CA THR A 57 -21.12 6.46 9.59
C THR A 57 -22.51 6.00 9.13
N LEU A 58 -22.63 4.76 8.69
CA LEU A 58 -23.89 4.04 8.40
C LEU A 58 -24.19 3.05 9.53
#